data_AF-A0A527VPU7-F1
#
_entry.id   AF-A0A527VPU7-F1
#
_cell.length_a   1.000
_cell.length_b   1.000
_cell.length_c   1.000
_cell.angle_alpha   90.00
_cell.angle_beta   90.00
_cell.angle_gamma   90.00
#
_symmetry.space_group_name_H-M   'P 1'
#
loop_
_entity.id
_entity.type
_entity.pdbx_description
1 polymer ?
#
loop_
_entity_poly.entity_id
_entity_poly.type
_entity_poly.pdbx_seq_one_letter_code
_entity_poly.pdbx_strand_id
1 'polypeptide(L)'
;VLGITFGIWAATRQYSWIDSTLSAISFLGMTVPRFLMALIIVYLLVFQFNVSEIGSFFSPQYGGAPWSWAKFADLVKHVWPVVAIATFGGLAYNMRVMRGNLLDTLNAQYV
;
A
#
# COMPACT_ATOMS: atom_id res chain seq x y z
N VAL A 1 0.54 -11.26 -1.48
CA VAL A 1 -0.35 -11.87 -0.46
C VAL A 1 -1.57 -10.99 -0.19
N LEU A 2 -1.45 -9.78 0.35
CA LEU A 2 -2.62 -8.93 0.68
C LEU A 2 -3.59 -8.70 -0.49
N GLY A 3 -3.07 -8.34 -1.68
CA GLY A 3 -3.92 -8.15 -2.86
C GLY A 3 -4.71 -9.42 -3.22
N ILE A 4 -4.07 -10.59 -3.14
CA ILE A 4 -4.72 -11.89 -3.38
C ILE A 4 -5.86 -12.10 -2.37
N THR A 5 -5.59 -11.89 -1.08
CA THR A 5 -6.59 -12.04 -0.02
C THR A 5 -7.80 -11.14 -0.24
N PHE A 6 -7.59 -9.86 -0.56
CA PHE A 6 -8.69 -8.94 -0.87
C PHE A 6 -9.42 -9.30 -2.16
N GLY A 7 -8.72 -9.83 -3.17
CA GLY A 7 -9.34 -10.30 -4.41
C GLY A 7 -10.26 -11.49 -4.17
N ILE A 8 -9.83 -12.46 -3.36
CA ILE A 8 -10.64 -13.60 -2.94
C ILE A 8 -11.88 -13.12 -2.16
N TRP A 9 -11.68 -12.20 -1.22
CA TRP A 9 -12.77 -11.69 -0.37
C TRP A 9 -13.83 -10.90 -1.15
N ALA A 10 -13.41 -10.11 -2.14
CA ALA A 10 -14.31 -9.40 -3.04
C ALA A 10 -15.07 -10.35 -3.97
N ALA A 11 -14.39 -11.32 -4.59
CA ALA A 11 -15.01 -12.26 -5.53
C ALA A 11 -16.01 -13.21 -4.86
N THR A 12 -15.71 -13.70 -3.66
CA THR A 12 -16.65 -14.55 -2.88
C THR A 12 -17.89 -13.79 -2.38
N ARG A 13 -17.88 -12.46 -2.45
CA ARG A 13 -19.01 -11.58 -2.08
C ARG A 13 -19.37 -10.64 -3.23
N GLN A 14 -19.41 -11.17 -4.44
CA GLN A 14 -19.69 -10.40 -5.66
C GLN A 14 -20.97 -9.56 -5.51
N TYR A 15 -20.92 -8.30 -5.97
CA TYR A 15 -21.99 -7.31 -5.87
C TYR A 15 -22.38 -6.87 -4.45
N SER A 16 -21.68 -7.34 -3.42
CA SER A 16 -21.82 -6.78 -2.08
C SER A 16 -21.16 -5.40 -1.97
N TRP A 17 -21.45 -4.71 -0.86
CA TRP A 17 -20.77 -3.47 -0.53
C TRP A 17 -19.25 -3.68 -0.35
N ILE A 18 -18.81 -4.85 0.10
CA ILE A 18 -17.38 -5.18 0.30
C ILE A 18 -16.67 -5.22 -1.05
N ASP A 19 -17.27 -5.92 -2.02
CA ASP A 19 -16.77 -5.98 -3.38
C ASP A 19 -16.68 -4.58 -4.00
N SER A 20 -17.75 -3.81 -3.90
CA SER A 20 -17.83 -2.44 -4.42
C SER A 20 -16.77 -1.52 -3.80
N THR A 21 -16.63 -1.53 -2.47
CA THR A 21 -15.65 -0.70 -1.75
C THR A 21 -14.21 -1.09 -2.09
N LEU A 22 -13.88 -2.38 -2.07
CA LEU A 22 -12.52 -2.84 -2.38
C LEU A 22 -12.16 -2.58 -3.85
N SER A 23 -13.11 -2.77 -4.76
CA SER A 23 -12.94 -2.48 -6.19
C SER A 23 -12.71 -0.98 -6.42
N ALA A 24 -13.45 -0.10 -5.73
CA ALA A 24 -13.25 1.35 -5.80
C ALA A 24 -11.86 1.77 -5.28
N ILE A 25 -11.44 1.24 -4.12
CA ILE A 25 -10.11 1.51 -3.55
C ILE A 25 -9.01 0.99 -4.47
N SER A 26 -9.15 -0.22 -5.00
CA SER A 26 -8.22 -0.79 -5.98
C SER A 26 -8.11 0.08 -7.22
N PHE A 27 -9.24 0.54 -7.77
CA PHE A 27 -9.23 1.42 -8.93
C PHE A 27 -8.46 2.72 -8.66
N LEU A 28 -8.75 3.40 -7.54
CA LEU A 28 -8.01 4.59 -7.13
C LEU A 28 -6.51 4.30 -6.99
N GLY A 29 -6.14 3.19 -6.34
CA GLY A 29 -4.73 2.83 -6.16
C GLY A 29 -3.98 2.45 -7.42
N MET A 30 -4.66 2.01 -8.47
CA MET A 30 -4.06 1.78 -9.79
C MET A 30 -3.93 3.07 -10.60
N THR A 31 -4.88 4.00 -10.46
CA THR A 31 -4.93 5.23 -11.28
C THR A 31 -4.06 6.35 -10.73
N VAL A 32 -3.83 6.40 -9.41
CA VAL A 32 -3.00 7.45 -8.79
C VAL A 32 -1.52 7.23 -9.18
N PRO A 33 -0.87 8.21 -9.85
CA PRO A 33 0.55 8.11 -10.16
C PRO A 33 1.41 8.03 -8.90
N ARG A 34 2.43 7.16 -8.90
CA ARG A 34 3.33 6.98 -7.74
C ARG A 34 4.00 8.29 -7.31
N PHE A 35 4.39 9.13 -8.28
CA PHE A 35 4.96 10.44 -8.00
C PHE A 35 3.98 11.36 -7.27
N LEU A 36 2.71 11.41 -7.70
CA LEU A 36 1.68 12.20 -7.02
C LEU A 36 1.45 11.70 -5.59
N MET A 37 1.40 10.38 -5.39
CA MET A 37 1.29 9.79 -4.06
C MET A 37 2.46 10.19 -3.15
N ALA A 38 3.67 10.20 -3.69
CA ALA A 38 4.85 10.67 -2.96
C ALA A 38 4.70 12.14 -2.55
N LEU A 39 4.24 13.02 -3.46
CA LEU A 39 4.01 14.43 -3.14
C LEU A 39 2.95 14.61 -2.03
N ILE A 40 1.85 13.86 -2.08
CA ILE A 40 0.80 13.91 -1.06
C ILE A 40 1.35 13.47 0.30
N ILE A 41 2.11 12.37 0.34
CA ILE A 41 2.68 11.87 1.59
C ILE A 41 3.69 12.87 2.16
N VAL A 42 4.59 13.42 1.33
CA VAL A 42 5.53 14.46 1.75
C VAL A 42 4.80 15.68 2.30
N TYR A 43 3.75 16.16 1.60
CA TYR A 43 2.95 17.29 2.07
C TYR A 43 2.36 17.02 3.46
N LEU A 44 1.73 15.86 3.66
CA LEU A 44 1.16 15.50 4.96
C LEU A 44 2.24 15.42 6.04
N LEU A 45 3.39 14.80 5.74
CA LEU A 45 4.50 14.68 6.67
C LEU A 45 5.05 16.05 7.10
N VAL A 46 5.33 16.95 6.16
CA VAL A 46 5.85 18.30 6.46
C VAL A 46 4.80 19.14 7.19
N PHE A 47 3.66 19.35 6.54
CA PHE A 47 2.76 20.44 6.90
C PHE A 47 1.72 20.04 7.95
N GLN A 48 1.34 18.75 7.99
CA GLN A 48 0.36 18.27 8.95
C GLN A 48 1.01 17.61 10.17
N PHE A 49 2.12 16.91 9.97
CA PHE A 49 2.80 16.14 11.02
C PHE A 49 4.12 16.76 11.50
N ASN A 50 4.55 17.88 10.93
CA ASN A 50 5.79 18.60 11.31
C ASN A 50 7.05 17.71 11.28
N VAL A 51 7.08 16.74 10.36
CA VAL A 51 8.26 15.88 10.15
C VAL A 51 9.30 16.67 9.36
N SER A 52 10.44 16.92 9.98
CA SER A 52 11.56 17.67 9.39
C SER A 52 12.56 16.81 8.63
N GLU A 53 12.54 15.49 8.84
CA GLU A 53 13.59 14.54 8.40
C GLU A 53 13.27 13.84 7.06
N ILE A 54 12.62 14.51 6.10
CA ILE A 54 12.07 13.85 4.90
C ILE A 54 13.15 13.36 3.92
N GLY A 55 14.34 13.95 3.96
CA GLY A 55 15.49 13.55 3.14
C GLY A 55 16.29 12.37 3.69
N SER A 56 15.94 11.86 4.88
CA SER A 56 16.71 10.83 5.59
C SER A 56 15.79 9.74 6.13
N PHE A 57 16.26 8.49 6.15
CA PHE A 57 15.59 7.42 6.89
C PHE A 57 16.03 7.30 8.34
N PHE A 58 16.89 8.21 8.78
CA PHE A 58 17.46 8.25 10.11
C PHE A 58 17.37 9.65 10.69
N SER A 59 17.08 9.73 11.98
CA SER A 59 17.25 10.97 12.73
C SER A 59 18.72 11.38 12.81
N PRO A 60 19.02 12.68 13.02
CA PRO A 60 20.39 13.22 12.98
C PRO A 60 21.41 12.44 13.81
N GLN A 61 21.03 11.97 14.99
CA GLN A 61 21.89 11.18 15.88
C GLN A 61 22.31 9.81 15.31
N TYR A 62 21.57 9.27 14.34
CA TYR A 62 21.82 7.95 13.76
C TYR A 62 22.45 7.99 12.37
N GLY A 63 22.54 9.15 11.72
CA GLY A 63 23.07 9.29 10.35
C GLY A 63 24.46 8.70 10.14
N GLY A 64 25.37 8.86 11.11
CA GLY A 64 26.73 8.30 11.08
C GLY A 64 27.04 7.26 12.16
N ALA A 65 26.07 6.95 13.02
CA ALA A 65 26.27 6.03 14.14
C ALA A 65 26.46 4.57 13.67
N PRO A 66 27.25 3.74 14.39
CA PRO A 66 27.30 2.30 14.14
C PRO A 66 25.92 1.65 14.31
N TRP A 67 25.74 0.49 13.69
CA TRP A 67 24.49 -0.24 13.79
C TRP A 67 24.18 -0.65 15.24
N SER A 68 22.94 -0.37 15.64
CA SER A 68 22.39 -0.73 16.95
C SER A 68 20.90 -1.00 16.80
N TRP A 69 20.31 -1.65 17.81
CA TRP A 69 18.87 -1.88 17.82
C TRP A 69 18.07 -0.57 17.80
N ALA A 70 18.58 0.47 18.47
CA ALA A 70 17.95 1.78 18.47
C ALA A 70 17.95 2.41 17.07
N LYS A 71 19.07 2.32 16.33
CA LYS A 71 19.16 2.77 14.93
C LYS A 71 18.26 1.98 14.00
N PHE A 72 18.10 0.67 14.21
CA PHE A 72 17.16 -0.14 13.44
C PHE A 72 15.70 0.26 13.71
N ALA A 73 15.32 0.43 14.97
CA ALA A 73 13.97 0.88 15.33
C ALA A 73 13.68 2.28 14.74
N ASP A 74 14.69 3.15 14.69
CA ASP A 74 14.60 4.46 14.04
C ASP A 74 14.31 4.34 12.54
N LEU A 75 15.05 3.49 11.81
CA LEU A 75 14.80 3.21 10.40
C LEU A 75 13.36 2.74 10.14
N VAL A 76 12.85 1.81 10.95
CA VAL A 76 11.48 1.28 10.80
C VAL A 76 10.43 2.39 10.93
N LYS A 77 10.66 3.38 11.80
CA LYS A 77 9.76 4.54 11.94
C LYS A 77 9.78 5.48 10.74
N HIS A 78 10.86 5.52 9.97
CA HIS A 78 11.02 6.45 8.85
C HIS A 78 10.79 5.81 7.47
N VAL A 79 10.88 4.48 7.35
CA VAL A 79 10.83 3.79 6.04
C VAL A 79 9.41 3.62 5.49
N TRP A 80 8.38 3.69 6.35
CA TRP A 80 6.99 3.41 5.99
C TRP A 80 6.45 4.21 4.78
N PRO A 81 6.82 5.49 4.52
CA PRO A 81 6.32 6.23 3.36
C PRO A 81 6.71 5.55 2.05
N VAL A 82 7.96 5.10 1.95
CA VAL A 82 8.50 4.41 0.77
C VAL A 82 7.83 3.06 0.59
N VAL A 83 7.67 2.31 1.70
CA VAL A 83 6.98 1.02 1.69
C VAL A 83 5.52 1.18 1.25
N ALA A 84 4.83 2.22 1.72
CA ALA A 84 3.46 2.53 1.34
C ALA A 84 3.34 2.81 -0.16
N ILE A 85 4.20 3.69 -0.71
CA ILE A 85 4.21 4.03 -2.13
C ILE A 85 4.50 2.80 -3.00
N ALA A 86 5.49 1.99 -2.61
CA ALA A 86 5.87 0.78 -3.34
C ALA A 86 4.75 -0.27 -3.34
N THR A 87 4.04 -0.41 -2.20
CA THR A 87 3.06 -1.47 -2.01
C THR A 87 1.68 -1.14 -2.60
N PHE A 88 1.24 0.12 -2.54
CA PHE A 88 -0.15 0.51 -2.82
C PHE A 88 -0.61 0.11 -4.23
N GLY A 89 0.15 0.48 -5.27
CA GLY A 89 -0.22 0.18 -6.66
C GLY A 89 -0.17 -1.32 -7.00
N GLY A 90 0.85 -2.03 -6.47
CA GLY A 90 0.98 -3.48 -6.68
C GLY A 90 -0.11 -4.28 -5.97
N LEU A 91 -0.51 -3.86 -4.77
CA LEU A 91 -1.61 -4.45 -4.02
C LEU A 91 -2.92 -4.29 -4.78
N ALA A 92 -3.22 -3.08 -5.23
CA ALA A 92 -4.43 -2.76 -5.97
C ALA A 92 -4.57 -3.58 -7.26
N TYR A 93 -3.49 -3.66 -8.06
CA TYR A 93 -3.46 -4.45 -9.28
C TYR A 93 -3.69 -5.95 -9.02
N ASN A 94 -2.94 -6.53 -8.08
CA ASN A 94 -3.06 -7.96 -7.74
C ASN A 94 -4.45 -8.32 -7.21
N MET A 95 -5.10 -7.42 -6.46
CA MET A 95 -6.48 -7.62 -6.00
C MET A 95 -7.46 -7.71 -7.17
N ARG A 96 -7.36 -6.81 -8.15
CA ARG A 96 -8.24 -6.81 -9.32
C ARG A 96 -8.05 -8.06 -10.18
N VAL A 97 -6.81 -8.44 -10.44
CA VAL A 97 -6.48 -9.66 -11.20
C VAL A 97 -7.02 -10.90 -10.48
N MET A 98 -6.77 -11.02 -9.17
CA MET A 98 -7.25 -12.18 -8.41
C MET A 98 -8.78 -12.24 -8.35
N ARG A 99 -9.45 -11.09 -8.17
CA ARG A 99 -10.91 -11.01 -8.20
C ARG A 99 -11.46 -11.51 -9.54
N GLY A 100 -10.90 -11.05 -10.66
CA GLY A 100 -11.32 -11.47 -12.00
C GLY A 100 -11.15 -12.98 -12.19
N ASN A 101 -9.94 -13.49 -11.97
CA ASN A 101 -9.63 -14.91 -12.15
C ASN A 101 -10.50 -15.83 -11.28
N LEU A 102 -10.79 -15.43 -10.04
CA LEU A 102 -11.64 -16.23 -9.15
C LEU A 102 -13.10 -16.20 -9.62
N LEU A 103 -13.63 -15.07 -10.08
CA LEU A 103 -14.97 -15.01 -10.65
C LEU A 103 -15.10 -15.87 -11.90
N ASP A 104 -14.10 -15.87 -12.78
CA ASP A 104 -14.08 -16.72 -13.97
C ASP A 104 -14.14 -18.22 -13.58
N THR A 105 -13.45 -18.58 -12.50
CA THR A 105 -13.45 -19.94 -11.96
C THR A 105 -14.79 -20.31 -11.29
N LEU A 106 -15.35 -19.40 -10.48
CA LEU A 106 -16.62 -19.62 -9.78
C LEU A 106 -17.84 -19.69 -10.71
N ASN A 107 -17.77 -19.07 -11.89
CA ASN A 107 -18.82 -19.13 -12.91
C ASN A 107 -18.61 -20.27 -13.93
N ALA A 108 -17.59 -21.11 -13.75
CA ALA A 108 -17.38 -22.26 -14.61
C ALA A 108 -18.47 -23.32 -14.36
N GLN A 109 -18.92 -24.00 -15.43
CA GLN A 109 -20.05 -24.94 -15.37
C GLN A 109 -19.84 -26.19 -14.49
N TYR A 110 -18.61 -26.43 -14.04
CA TYR A 110 -18.23 -27.59 -13.23
C TYR A 110 -18.00 -27.25 -11.75
N VAL A 111 -18.19 -25.99 -11.38
CA VAL A 111 -18.10 -25.46 -10.01
C VAL A 111 -19.50 -25.10 -9.53
#